data_AF-A0A0D3E4F3-F1
#
_entry.id   AF-A0A0D3E4F3-F1
#
_cell.length_a   1.000
_cell.length_b   1.000
_cell.length_c   1.000
_cell.angle_alpha   90.00
_cell.angle_beta   90.00
_cell.angle_gamma   90.00
#
_symmetry.space_group_name_H-M   'P 1'
#
loop_
_entity.id
_entity.type
_entity.pdbx_description
1 polymer ?
#
loop_
_entity_poly.entity_id
_entity_poly.type
_entity_poly.pdbx_seq_one_letter_code
_entity_poly.pdbx_strand_id
1 'polypeptide(L)'
;MAGGVSDWKDKWEIYGYEGKPTELTTDVWDGFIAYWEHPSSIKKANSCSASRRTKDKDGHFPMLHRTGQKPHAGICLEAFEKKGVLPSLSELFKMTHATSDGVFEDPAFEKLFQAVAGRIEERETQLTQESPDGLPVTLSTEEGDRIFEEVALKKKGRTVGIGSVNEVVRTTSSYTSRRDEETSQIKARIDSQQVRLDSLEDMLDVMAVENPTMQRMLSERRAAPGLPVRDPEESDPNRQQPCNPTNYFEDM
;
A
#
# COMPACT_ATOMS: atom_id res chain seq x y z
N MET A 1 -0.20 37.91 -10.40
CA MET A 1 -0.66 36.94 -9.39
C MET A 1 -0.28 37.49 -8.03
N ALA A 2 -1.26 37.75 -7.16
CA ALA A 2 -0.96 38.09 -5.78
C ALA A 2 -0.24 36.90 -5.14
N GLY A 3 1.00 37.12 -4.69
CA GLY A 3 1.77 36.11 -3.96
C GLY A 3 1.06 35.73 -2.65
N GLY A 4 1.42 34.60 -2.08
CA GLY A 4 0.87 34.17 -0.80
C GLY A 4 1.32 35.07 0.36
N VAL A 5 0.75 34.88 1.55
CA VAL A 5 1.14 35.61 2.79
C VAL A 5 2.65 35.49 3.08
N SER A 6 3.27 34.35 2.73
CA SER A 6 4.72 34.16 2.83
C SER A 6 5.49 35.12 1.90
N ASP A 7 5.04 35.28 0.66
CA ASP A 7 5.69 36.18 -0.30
C ASP A 7 5.57 37.65 0.15
N TRP A 8 4.47 38.01 0.82
CA TRP A 8 4.30 39.33 1.40
C TRP A 8 5.27 39.57 2.55
N LYS A 9 5.51 38.56 3.40
CA LYS A 9 6.51 38.64 4.47
C LYS A 9 7.92 38.81 3.92
N ASP A 10 8.28 38.05 2.89
CA ASP A 10 9.60 38.14 2.25
C ASP A 10 9.80 39.53 1.61
N LYS A 11 8.76 40.05 0.94
CA LYS A 11 8.79 41.42 0.40
C LYS A 11 8.92 42.48 1.50
N TRP A 12 8.28 42.29 2.65
CA TRP A 12 8.45 43.18 3.79
C TRP A 12 9.87 43.11 4.37
N GLU A 13 10.47 41.93 4.47
CA GLU A 13 11.86 41.79 4.94
C GLU A 13 12.87 42.45 3.99
N ILE A 14 12.61 42.45 2.68
CA ILE A 14 13.51 43.01 1.65
C ILE A 14 13.26 44.50 1.40
N TYR A 15 12.01 44.92 1.26
CA TYR A 15 11.60 46.26 0.83
C TYR A 15 10.96 47.09 1.97
N GLY A 16 10.86 46.55 3.18
CA GLY A 16 10.22 47.20 4.30
C GLY A 16 8.74 47.48 4.03
N TYR A 17 8.28 48.66 4.41
CA TYR A 17 6.87 49.05 4.24
C TYR A 17 6.44 49.14 2.77
N GLU A 18 7.38 49.40 1.84
CA GLU A 18 7.11 49.45 0.40
C GLU A 18 6.80 48.07 -0.19
N GLY A 19 7.06 46.99 0.55
CA GLY A 19 6.66 45.64 0.19
C GLY A 19 5.15 45.37 0.32
N LYS A 20 4.37 46.35 0.79
CA LYS A 20 2.92 46.25 1.00
C LYS A 20 2.17 45.96 -0.32
N PRO A 21 1.31 44.93 -0.36
CA PRO A 21 0.44 44.69 -1.50
C PRO A 21 -0.60 45.80 -1.69
N THR A 22 -0.85 46.22 -2.93
CA THR A 22 -1.85 47.26 -3.26
C THR A 22 -3.28 46.87 -2.86
N GLU A 23 -3.55 45.58 -2.78
CA GLU A 23 -4.85 45.00 -2.42
C GLU A 23 -5.14 45.07 -0.90
N LEU A 24 -4.13 45.38 -0.08
CA LEU A 24 -4.23 45.39 1.37
C LEU A 24 -4.46 46.79 1.92
N THR A 25 -5.37 46.90 2.90
CA THR A 25 -5.52 48.12 3.68
C THR A 25 -4.34 48.29 4.64
N THR A 26 -4.06 49.52 5.04
CA THR A 26 -2.90 49.89 5.88
C THR A 26 -3.00 49.25 7.26
N ASP A 27 -4.18 49.26 7.87
CA ASP A 27 -4.47 48.65 9.17
C ASP A 27 -4.23 47.13 9.18
N VAL A 28 -4.63 46.42 8.12
CA VAL A 28 -4.40 44.98 8.01
C VAL A 28 -2.91 44.68 7.81
N TRP A 29 -2.21 45.51 7.03
CA TRP A 29 -0.76 45.39 6.83
C TRP A 29 0.04 45.62 8.11
N ASP A 30 -0.31 46.67 8.86
CA ASP A 30 0.29 46.98 10.16
C ASP A 30 0.04 45.82 11.16
N GLY A 31 -1.16 45.21 11.10
CA GLY A 31 -1.49 44.01 11.88
C GLY A 31 -0.61 42.81 11.53
N PHE A 32 -0.29 42.58 10.25
CA PHE A 32 0.63 41.53 9.83
C PHE A 32 2.06 41.78 10.29
N ILE A 33 2.56 43.01 10.15
CA ILE A 33 3.88 43.41 10.64
C ILE A 33 3.97 43.18 12.15
N ALA A 34 2.99 43.68 12.93
CA ALA A 34 2.94 43.49 14.37
C ALA A 34 2.92 42.00 14.76
N TYR A 35 2.17 41.16 14.02
CA TYR A 35 2.17 39.73 14.23
C TYR A 35 3.53 39.08 13.90
N TRP A 36 4.20 39.48 12.82
CA TRP A 36 5.50 38.92 12.43
C TRP A 36 6.63 39.34 13.37
N GLU A 37 6.60 40.56 13.90
CA GLU A 37 7.55 41.08 14.89
C GLU A 37 7.27 40.54 16.30
N HIS A 38 6.08 40.00 16.56
CA HIS A 38 5.72 39.51 17.87
C HIS A 38 6.68 38.38 18.33
N PRO A 39 7.26 38.46 19.54
CA PRO A 39 8.27 37.49 20.00
C PRO A 39 7.81 36.03 19.96
N SER A 40 6.52 35.75 20.18
CA SER A 40 5.99 34.38 20.09
C SER A 40 5.98 33.86 18.65
N SER A 41 5.68 34.71 17.67
CA SER A 41 5.68 34.38 16.25
C SER A 41 7.10 34.11 15.77
N ILE A 42 8.05 34.96 16.15
CA ILE A 42 9.48 34.76 15.87
C ILE A 42 9.97 33.46 16.50
N LYS A 43 9.64 33.20 17.78
CA LYS A 43 10.02 31.96 18.47
C LYS A 43 9.46 30.73 17.76
N LYS A 44 8.20 30.77 17.32
CA LYS A 44 7.56 29.69 16.57
C LYS A 44 8.25 29.48 15.22
N ALA A 45 8.49 30.55 14.46
CA ALA A 45 9.18 30.48 13.17
C ALA A 45 10.60 29.91 13.31
N ASN A 46 11.36 30.37 14.31
CA ASN A 46 12.71 29.87 14.60
C ASN A 46 12.69 28.40 15.02
N SER A 47 11.73 27.99 15.85
CA SER A 47 11.57 26.58 16.23
C SER A 47 11.25 25.70 15.02
N CYS A 48 10.34 26.13 14.15
CA CYS A 48 10.03 25.42 12.89
C CYS A 48 11.23 25.39 11.94
N SER A 49 11.99 26.48 11.82
CA SER A 49 13.21 26.54 11.01
C SER A 49 14.30 25.61 11.54
N ALA A 50 14.56 25.65 12.85
CA ALA A 50 15.50 24.76 13.52
C ALA A 50 15.09 23.30 13.31
N SER A 51 13.82 22.96 13.52
CA SER A 51 13.30 21.61 13.29
C SER A 51 13.41 21.15 11.84
N ARG A 52 13.36 22.03 10.84
CA ARG A 52 13.61 21.67 9.43
C ARG A 52 15.08 21.41 9.14
N ARG A 53 15.98 21.93 9.97
CA ARG A 53 17.43 21.82 9.82
C ARG A 53 18.07 20.81 10.78
N THR A 54 17.30 20.22 11.71
CA THR A 54 17.81 19.21 12.64
C THR A 54 18.23 17.96 11.89
N LYS A 55 19.50 17.61 11.97
CA LYS A 55 20.00 16.32 11.50
C LYS A 55 19.74 15.25 12.55
N ASP A 56 19.49 14.01 12.12
CA ASP A 56 19.49 12.87 13.01
C ASP A 56 20.91 12.51 13.48
N LYS A 57 21.01 11.46 14.31
CA LYS A 57 22.30 11.01 14.88
C LYS A 57 23.30 10.58 13.82
N ASP A 58 22.82 10.22 12.63
CA ASP A 58 23.59 9.73 11.51
C ASP A 58 23.86 10.84 10.49
N GLY A 59 23.41 12.08 10.77
CA GLY A 59 23.67 13.27 9.95
C GLY A 59 22.65 13.55 8.86
N HIS A 60 21.55 12.79 8.79
CA HIS A 60 20.51 12.96 7.77
C HIS A 60 19.55 14.06 8.16
N PHE A 61 19.14 14.89 7.19
CA PHE A 61 18.13 15.92 7.41
C PHE A 61 16.74 15.29 7.65
N PRO A 62 15.77 16.07 8.18
CA PRO A 62 14.39 15.61 8.23
C PRO A 62 13.93 15.31 6.80
N MET A 63 13.25 14.18 6.64
CA MET A 63 12.72 13.69 5.36
C MET A 63 11.99 14.81 4.60
N LEU A 64 12.58 15.26 3.49
CA LEU A 64 12.04 16.33 2.65
C LEU A 64 11.23 15.73 1.51
N HIS A 65 9.97 16.16 1.38
CA HIS A 65 9.17 15.87 0.18
C HIS A 65 9.47 16.91 -0.90
N ARG A 66 9.68 16.44 -2.13
CA ARG A 66 10.00 17.32 -3.27
C ARG A 66 8.77 17.93 -3.93
N THR A 67 7.60 17.35 -3.72
CA THR A 67 6.36 17.70 -4.42
C THR A 67 5.66 18.94 -3.84
N GLY A 68 6.35 19.75 -3.04
CA GLY A 68 5.80 20.93 -2.39
C GLY A 68 4.76 20.59 -1.31
N GLN A 69 3.76 21.46 -1.12
CA GLN A 69 2.68 21.28 -0.14
C GLN A 69 1.59 20.32 -0.65
N LYS A 70 1.97 19.22 -1.29
CA LYS A 70 1.04 18.15 -1.69
C LYS A 70 1.18 16.96 -0.76
N PRO A 71 0.07 16.44 -0.19
CA PRO A 71 0.12 15.21 0.59
C PRO A 71 0.35 14.00 -0.34
N HIS A 72 0.94 12.94 0.20
CA HIS A 72 1.14 11.66 -0.53
C HIS A 72 -0.15 11.10 -1.11
N ALA A 73 -1.26 11.23 -0.38
CA ALA A 73 -2.56 10.78 -0.86
C ALA A 73 -3.01 11.56 -2.11
N GLY A 74 -2.72 12.86 -2.16
CA GLY A 74 -3.01 13.68 -3.34
C GLY A 74 -2.14 13.28 -4.53
N ILE A 75 -0.86 13.01 -4.29
CA ILE A 75 0.08 12.56 -5.34
C ILE A 75 -0.33 11.17 -5.87
N CYS A 76 -0.76 10.28 -4.98
CA CYS A 76 -1.27 8.96 -5.32
C CYS A 76 -2.53 9.07 -6.20
N LEU A 77 -3.48 9.92 -5.82
CA LEU A 77 -4.71 10.15 -6.59
C LEU A 77 -4.42 10.77 -7.96
N GLU A 78 -3.54 11.78 -8.04
CA GLU A 78 -3.13 12.37 -9.32
C GLU A 78 -2.46 11.33 -10.25
N ALA A 79 -1.72 10.36 -9.68
CA ALA A 79 -1.13 9.28 -10.46
C ALA A 79 -2.20 8.31 -10.99
N PHE A 80 -3.15 7.96 -10.13
CA PHE A 80 -4.29 7.11 -10.47
C PHE A 80 -5.14 7.73 -11.59
N GLU A 81 -5.45 9.02 -11.49
CA GLU A 81 -6.21 9.74 -12.52
C GLU A 81 -5.49 9.75 -13.88
N LYS A 82 -4.15 9.81 -13.88
CA LYS A 82 -3.35 9.83 -15.11
C LYS A 82 -3.16 8.45 -15.74
N LYS A 83 -2.94 7.43 -14.92
CA LYS A 83 -2.58 6.08 -15.38
C LYS A 83 -3.77 5.11 -15.39
N GLY A 84 -4.87 5.45 -14.73
CA GLY A 84 -6.02 4.55 -14.49
C GLY A 84 -5.73 3.40 -13.52
N VAL A 85 -4.52 3.34 -12.96
CA VAL A 85 -4.04 2.26 -12.08
C VAL A 85 -3.37 2.89 -10.87
N LEU A 86 -3.64 2.33 -9.69
CA LEU A 86 -3.10 2.85 -8.44
C LEU A 86 -1.58 2.60 -8.43
N PRO A 87 -0.74 3.62 -8.15
CA PRO A 87 0.69 3.40 -8.09
C PRO A 87 1.05 2.53 -6.88
N SER A 88 2.03 1.66 -7.06
CA SER A 88 2.64 0.92 -5.94
C SER A 88 3.27 1.87 -4.91
N LEU A 89 3.51 1.40 -3.69
CA LEU A 89 4.25 2.15 -2.67
C LEU A 89 5.65 2.54 -3.15
N SER A 90 6.31 1.66 -3.91
CA SER A 90 7.63 1.93 -4.50
C SER A 90 7.57 3.06 -5.54
N GLU A 91 6.55 3.07 -6.40
CA GLU A 91 6.33 4.16 -7.36
C GLU A 91 5.98 5.48 -6.64
N LEU A 92 5.07 5.44 -5.67
CA LEU A 92 4.71 6.62 -4.88
C LEU A 92 5.92 7.19 -4.14
N PHE A 93 6.75 6.32 -3.59
CA PHE A 93 8.00 6.71 -2.95
C PHE A 93 8.96 7.38 -3.95
N LYS A 94 9.14 6.81 -5.14
CA LYS A 94 9.90 7.45 -6.22
C LYS A 94 9.34 8.83 -6.60
N MET A 95 8.03 8.94 -6.80
CA MET A 95 7.36 10.20 -7.19
C MET A 95 7.52 11.32 -6.16
N THR A 96 7.68 10.97 -4.88
CA THR A 96 7.74 11.93 -3.78
C THR A 96 9.16 12.30 -3.34
N HIS A 97 10.13 11.43 -3.64
CA HIS A 97 11.52 11.54 -3.14
C HIS A 97 12.60 11.57 -4.23
N ALA A 98 12.31 11.17 -5.46
CA ALA A 98 13.24 11.26 -6.59
C ALA A 98 13.02 12.53 -7.43
N THR A 99 14.04 12.95 -8.19
CA THR A 99 13.87 13.91 -9.28
C THR A 99 12.95 13.34 -10.37
N SER A 100 12.51 14.20 -11.29
CA SER A 100 11.90 13.76 -12.55
C SER A 100 12.76 12.78 -13.34
N ASP A 101 14.08 12.84 -13.17
CA ASP A 101 15.05 11.94 -13.80
C ASP A 101 15.22 10.62 -13.03
N GLY A 102 14.48 10.43 -11.93
CA GLY A 102 14.51 9.22 -11.11
C GLY A 102 15.67 9.14 -10.11
N VAL A 103 16.42 10.24 -9.91
CA VAL A 103 17.57 10.29 -8.99
C VAL A 103 17.13 10.69 -7.60
N PHE A 104 17.51 9.91 -6.59
CA PHE A 104 17.28 10.24 -5.19
C PHE A 104 18.38 11.16 -4.65
N GLU A 105 18.00 12.25 -4.00
CA GLU A 105 18.95 13.19 -3.37
C GLU A 105 19.47 12.67 -2.03
N ASP A 106 18.70 11.81 -1.36
CA ASP A 106 19.09 11.19 -0.10
C ASP A 106 19.64 9.77 -0.35
N PRO A 107 20.91 9.50 -0.03
CA PRO A 107 21.50 8.17 -0.15
C PRO A 107 20.76 7.09 0.65
N ALA A 108 20.06 7.44 1.72
CA ALA A 108 19.26 6.51 2.49
C ALA A 108 17.99 6.08 1.73
N PHE A 109 17.39 6.97 0.93
CA PHE A 109 16.22 6.64 0.11
C PHE A 109 16.59 5.80 -1.09
N GLU A 110 17.72 6.10 -1.72
CA GLU A 110 18.29 5.23 -2.75
C GLU A 110 18.53 3.82 -2.19
N LYS A 111 19.22 3.72 -1.04
CA LYS A 111 19.47 2.42 -0.40
C LYS A 111 18.20 1.65 -0.06
N LEU A 112 17.18 2.33 0.47
CA LEU A 112 15.88 1.70 0.74
C LEU A 112 15.24 1.19 -0.55
N PHE A 113 15.21 2.03 -1.60
CA PHE A 113 14.61 1.68 -2.88
C PHE A 113 15.29 0.47 -3.51
N GLN A 114 16.62 0.42 -3.49
CA GLN A 114 17.41 -0.71 -3.99
C GLN A 114 17.23 -1.97 -3.14
N ALA A 115 17.13 -1.83 -1.81
CA ALA A 115 16.88 -2.96 -0.93
C ALA A 115 15.50 -3.60 -1.17
N VAL A 116 14.48 -2.78 -1.46
CA VAL A 116 13.15 -3.28 -1.85
C VAL A 116 13.22 -4.02 -3.19
N ALA A 117 13.87 -3.42 -4.20
CA ALA A 117 14.05 -4.06 -5.50
C ALA A 117 14.77 -5.41 -5.39
N GLY A 118 15.86 -5.47 -4.60
CA GLY A 118 16.59 -6.72 -4.36
C GLY A 118 15.75 -7.78 -3.64
N ARG A 119 14.88 -7.39 -2.70
CA ARG A 119 13.98 -8.33 -2.01
C ARG A 119 12.84 -8.83 -2.90
N ILE A 120 12.38 -8.02 -3.85
CA ILE A 120 11.43 -8.44 -4.89
C ILE A 120 12.10 -9.50 -5.78
N GLU A 121 13.28 -9.19 -6.31
CA GLU A 121 14.04 -10.11 -7.17
C GLU A 121 14.39 -11.43 -6.44
N GLU A 122 14.79 -11.35 -5.17
CA GLU A 122 15.05 -12.53 -4.34
C GLU A 122 13.81 -13.44 -4.24
N ARG A 123 12.61 -12.87 -4.05
CA ARG A 123 11.36 -13.65 -3.94
C ARG A 123 10.88 -14.18 -5.29
N GLU A 124 11.00 -13.38 -6.36
CA GLU A 124 10.69 -13.83 -7.73
C GLU A 124 11.58 -15.01 -8.15
N THR A 125 12.87 -14.94 -7.84
CA THR A 125 13.81 -16.03 -8.15
C THR A 125 13.53 -17.29 -7.33
N GLN A 126 13.17 -17.16 -6.04
CA GLN A 126 12.73 -18.30 -5.22
C GLN A 126 11.48 -18.97 -5.81
N LEU A 127 10.45 -18.19 -6.15
CA LEU A 127 9.21 -18.73 -6.74
C LEU A 127 9.43 -19.36 -8.12
N THR A 128 10.35 -18.80 -8.91
CA THR A 128 10.73 -19.37 -10.21
C THR A 128 11.43 -20.72 -10.05
N GLN A 129 12.23 -20.91 -8.99
CA GLN A 129 12.88 -22.20 -8.70
C GLN A 129 11.90 -23.26 -8.17
N GLU A 130 10.85 -22.85 -7.46
CA GLU A 130 9.80 -23.74 -6.96
C GLU A 130 8.73 -24.06 -8.01
N SER A 131 8.68 -23.29 -9.11
CA SER A 131 7.77 -23.50 -10.21
C SER A 131 8.12 -24.78 -11.00
N PRO A 132 7.21 -25.77 -11.10
CA PRO A 132 7.43 -27.01 -11.85
C PRO A 132 7.77 -26.78 -13.32
N ASP A 133 7.29 -25.66 -13.88
CA ASP A 133 7.43 -25.30 -15.29
C ASP A 133 8.67 -24.46 -15.59
N GLY A 134 9.41 -24.04 -14.55
CA GLY A 134 10.60 -23.17 -14.68
C GLY A 134 10.32 -21.78 -15.26
N LEU A 135 9.05 -21.38 -15.30
CA LEU A 135 8.62 -20.08 -15.80
C LEU A 135 8.93 -18.97 -14.78
N PRO A 136 9.39 -17.79 -15.24
CA PRO A 136 9.64 -16.67 -14.35
C PRO A 136 8.34 -16.21 -13.70
N VAL A 137 8.33 -16.19 -12.37
CA VAL A 137 7.18 -15.71 -11.58
C VAL A 137 7.38 -14.23 -11.28
N THR A 138 6.46 -13.39 -11.74
CA THR A 138 6.42 -11.96 -11.42
C THR A 138 5.53 -11.72 -10.22
N LEU A 139 6.02 -10.98 -9.21
CA LEU A 139 5.23 -10.65 -8.03
C LEU A 139 4.11 -9.67 -8.34
N SER A 140 2.99 -9.84 -7.63
CA SER A 140 1.89 -8.87 -7.66
C SER A 140 2.29 -7.53 -7.03
N THR A 141 1.54 -6.47 -7.33
CA THR A 141 1.78 -5.14 -6.75
C THR A 141 1.60 -5.18 -5.23
N GLU A 142 0.62 -5.93 -4.75
CA GLU A 142 0.33 -6.11 -3.33
C GLU A 142 1.45 -6.83 -2.58
N GLU A 143 2.12 -7.80 -3.24
CA GLU A 143 3.30 -8.44 -2.69
C GLU A 143 4.48 -7.47 -2.67
N GLY A 144 4.73 -6.76 -3.77
CA GLY A 144 5.76 -5.70 -3.81
C GLY A 144 5.59 -4.64 -2.71
N ASP A 145 4.34 -4.23 -2.44
CA ASP A 145 4.03 -3.29 -1.36
C ASP A 145 4.26 -3.87 0.03
N ARG A 146 3.95 -5.15 0.25
CA ARG A 146 4.30 -5.87 1.50
C ARG A 146 5.81 -5.92 1.71
N ILE A 147 6.58 -6.13 0.64
CA ILE A 147 8.06 -6.09 0.69
C ILE A 147 8.54 -4.70 1.05
N PHE A 148 7.93 -3.67 0.45
CA PHE A 148 8.25 -2.29 0.79
C PHE A 148 8.06 -2.01 2.29
N GLU A 149 6.94 -2.44 2.87
CA GLU A 149 6.68 -2.28 4.31
C GLU A 149 7.60 -3.10 5.23
N GLU A 150 8.11 -4.23 4.75
CA GLU A 150 9.06 -5.09 5.48
C GLU A 150 10.46 -4.46 5.54
N VAL A 151 10.93 -3.93 4.41
CA VAL A 151 12.27 -3.37 4.25
C VAL A 151 12.36 -1.94 4.77
N ALA A 152 11.28 -1.16 4.63
CA ALA A 152 11.26 0.22 5.07
C ALA A 152 11.28 0.34 6.60
N LEU A 153 12.13 1.26 7.09
CA LEU A 153 12.23 1.58 8.50
C LEU A 153 10.87 2.05 9.04
N LYS A 154 10.49 1.57 10.23
CA LYS A 154 9.27 2.00 10.91
C LYS A 154 9.61 2.95 12.04
N LYS A 155 9.16 4.21 11.95
CA LYS A 155 9.29 5.21 13.02
C LYS A 155 7.94 5.41 13.68
N LYS A 156 7.82 5.04 14.96
CA LYS A 156 6.53 5.02 15.70
C LYS A 156 5.43 4.22 14.97
N GLY A 157 5.80 3.07 14.40
CA GLY A 157 4.86 2.21 13.65
C GLY A 157 4.38 2.79 12.31
N ARG A 158 5.03 3.85 11.79
CA ARG A 158 4.78 4.40 10.46
C ARG A 158 5.95 4.06 9.54
N THR A 159 5.65 3.52 8.37
CA THR A 159 6.58 3.30 7.27
C THR A 159 7.14 4.64 6.84
N VAL A 160 8.45 4.77 6.98
CA VAL A 160 9.19 5.99 6.68
C VAL A 160 9.04 6.31 5.19
N GLY A 161 8.67 7.55 4.86
CA GLY A 161 8.59 8.04 3.47
C GLY A 161 7.23 7.99 2.77
N ILE A 162 6.23 7.29 3.32
CA ILE A 162 4.90 7.10 2.70
C ILE A 162 3.83 8.11 3.21
N GLY A 163 4.19 8.91 4.22
CA GLY A 163 3.37 10.05 4.68
C GLY A 163 1.93 9.69 5.05
N SER A 164 0.95 10.39 4.46
CA SER A 164 -0.48 10.23 4.76
C SER A 164 -1.06 8.91 4.26
N VAL A 165 -0.48 8.31 3.22
CA VAL A 165 -0.91 7.01 2.68
C VAL A 165 -0.68 5.89 3.70
N ASN A 166 0.25 6.09 4.65
CA ASN A 166 0.51 5.16 5.73
C ASN A 166 -0.71 4.90 6.64
N GLU A 167 -1.66 5.84 6.78
CA GLU A 167 -2.87 5.59 7.59
C GLU A 167 -3.91 4.80 6.81
N VAL A 168 -4.07 5.11 5.52
CA VAL A 168 -5.00 4.42 4.61
C VAL A 168 -4.54 2.98 4.39
N VAL A 169 -3.27 2.77 4.09
CA VAL A 169 -2.69 1.44 3.86
C VAL A 169 -2.72 0.61 5.14
N ARG A 170 -2.41 1.16 6.32
CA ARG A 170 -2.50 0.40 7.57
C ARG A 170 -3.93 -0.08 7.86
N THR A 171 -4.93 0.76 7.57
CA THR A 171 -6.34 0.42 7.78
C THR A 171 -6.84 -0.59 6.76
N THR A 172 -6.35 -0.51 5.52
CA THR A 172 -6.71 -1.43 4.44
C THR A 172 -5.99 -2.77 4.60
N SER A 173 -4.69 -2.76 4.92
CA SER A 173 -3.84 -3.92 5.19
C SER A 173 -4.33 -4.74 6.39
N SER A 174 -4.78 -4.08 7.47
CA SER A 174 -5.35 -4.80 8.62
C SER A 174 -6.68 -5.47 8.28
N TYR A 175 -7.47 -4.90 7.37
CA TYR A 175 -8.72 -5.48 6.89
C TYR A 175 -8.47 -6.65 5.92
N THR A 176 -7.55 -6.51 4.96
CA THR A 176 -7.22 -7.59 4.00
C THR A 176 -6.53 -8.76 4.70
N SER A 177 -5.55 -8.48 5.57
CA SER A 177 -4.87 -9.52 6.35
C SER A 177 -5.82 -10.32 7.22
N ARG A 178 -6.83 -9.68 7.83
CA ARG A 178 -7.85 -10.39 8.58
C ARG A 178 -8.70 -11.30 7.68
N ARG A 179 -9.06 -10.85 6.47
CA ARG A 179 -9.81 -11.70 5.52
C ARG A 179 -8.97 -12.86 5.00
N ASP A 180 -7.67 -12.67 4.77
CA ASP A 180 -6.76 -13.72 4.32
C ASP A 180 -6.58 -14.80 5.40
N GLU A 181 -6.50 -14.40 6.67
CA GLU A 181 -6.47 -15.32 7.81
C GLU A 181 -7.80 -16.07 7.97
N GLU A 182 -8.93 -15.35 7.89
CA GLU A 182 -10.27 -15.94 7.97
C GLU A 182 -10.52 -16.95 6.82
N THR A 183 -10.09 -16.63 5.60
CA THR A 183 -10.21 -17.54 4.44
C THR A 183 -9.29 -18.75 4.55
N SER A 184 -8.06 -18.57 5.03
CA SER A 184 -7.14 -19.68 5.32
C SER A 184 -7.72 -20.63 6.38
N GLN A 185 -8.32 -20.08 7.43
CA GLN A 185 -8.99 -20.87 8.48
C GLN A 185 -10.21 -21.63 7.95
N ILE A 186 -11.03 -21.00 7.10
CA ILE A 186 -12.18 -21.65 6.47
C ILE A 186 -11.73 -22.79 5.55
N LYS A 187 -10.69 -22.57 4.73
CA LYS A 187 -10.13 -23.59 3.83
C LYS A 187 -9.64 -24.81 4.62
N ALA A 188 -8.87 -24.60 5.68
CA ALA A 188 -8.41 -25.69 6.55
C ALA A 188 -9.57 -26.47 7.19
N ARG A 189 -10.68 -25.80 7.55
CA ARG A 189 -11.88 -26.47 8.08
C ARG A 189 -12.59 -27.30 7.01
N ILE A 190 -12.68 -26.81 5.78
CA ILE A 190 -13.26 -27.54 4.64
C ILE A 190 -12.41 -28.78 4.34
N ASP A 191 -11.09 -28.65 4.27
CA ASP A 191 -10.17 -29.76 4.02
C ASP A 191 -10.30 -30.84 5.12
N SER A 192 -10.39 -30.42 6.38
CA SER A 192 -10.62 -31.33 7.51
C SER A 192 -11.98 -32.04 7.42
N GLN A 193 -13.04 -31.34 7.03
CA GLN A 193 -14.35 -31.94 6.83
C GLN A 193 -14.37 -32.90 5.65
N GLN A 194 -13.63 -32.60 4.59
CA GLN A 194 -13.51 -33.46 3.42
C GLN A 194 -12.84 -34.79 3.79
N VAL A 195 -11.72 -34.75 4.52
CA VAL A 195 -11.05 -35.99 5.01
C VAL A 195 -11.99 -36.85 5.84
N ARG A 196 -12.86 -36.24 6.65
CA ARG A 196 -13.87 -36.97 7.44
C ARG A 196 -14.94 -37.61 6.57
N LEU A 197 -15.38 -36.94 5.49
CA LEU A 197 -16.34 -37.48 4.55
C LEU A 197 -15.74 -38.61 3.71
N ASP A 198 -14.50 -38.46 3.26
CA ASP A 198 -13.79 -39.49 2.49
C ASP A 198 -13.62 -40.76 3.32
N SER A 199 -13.24 -40.62 4.61
CA SER A 199 -13.16 -41.76 5.53
C SER A 199 -14.51 -42.44 5.78
N LEU A 200 -15.60 -41.68 5.80
CA LEU A 200 -16.95 -42.22 5.91
C LEU A 200 -17.37 -42.96 4.64
N GLU A 201 -16.98 -42.45 3.48
CA GLU A 201 -17.22 -43.08 2.18
C GLU A 201 -16.45 -44.40 2.05
N ASP A 202 -15.18 -44.44 2.44
CA ASP A 202 -14.38 -45.67 2.48
C ASP A 202 -15.02 -46.75 3.37
N MET A 203 -15.56 -46.37 4.54
CA MET A 203 -16.27 -47.32 5.41
C MET A 203 -17.55 -47.86 4.77
N LEU A 204 -18.29 -47.02 4.05
CA LEU A 204 -19.50 -47.43 3.32
C LEU A 204 -19.15 -48.42 2.20
N ASP A 205 -18.03 -48.22 1.50
CA ASP A 205 -17.55 -49.14 0.48
C ASP A 205 -17.21 -50.51 1.07
N VAL A 206 -16.49 -50.55 2.20
CA VAL A 206 -16.16 -51.81 2.90
C VAL A 206 -17.43 -52.58 3.29
N MET A 207 -18.46 -51.90 3.81
CA MET A 207 -19.73 -52.55 4.18
C MET A 207 -20.55 -53.03 2.97
N ALA A 208 -20.37 -52.38 1.81
CA ALA A 208 -21.09 -52.72 0.59
C ALA A 208 -20.50 -53.94 -0.16
N VAL A 209 -19.24 -54.32 0.12
CA VAL A 209 -18.58 -55.49 -0.51
C VAL A 209 -19.39 -56.78 -0.33
N GLU A 210 -20.02 -56.96 0.84
CA GLU A 210 -20.80 -58.16 1.14
C GLU A 210 -22.32 -57.96 0.99
N ASN A 211 -22.77 -56.80 0.48
CA ASN A 211 -24.18 -56.49 0.30
C ASN A 211 -24.47 -55.95 -1.12
N PRO A 212 -24.88 -56.84 -2.06
CA PRO A 212 -25.14 -56.47 -3.46
C PRO A 212 -26.21 -55.38 -3.64
N THR A 213 -27.18 -55.33 -2.72
CA THR A 213 -28.26 -54.33 -2.76
C THR A 213 -27.72 -52.95 -2.38
N MET A 214 -26.86 -52.89 -1.36
CA MET A 214 -26.19 -51.66 -0.91
C MET A 214 -25.18 -51.16 -1.94
N GLN A 215 -24.43 -52.07 -2.56
CA GLN A 215 -23.48 -51.75 -3.63
C GLN A 215 -24.19 -51.05 -4.80
N ARG A 216 -25.32 -51.59 -5.26
CA ARG A 216 -26.13 -50.97 -6.32
C ARG A 216 -26.63 -49.58 -5.92
N MET A 217 -27.13 -49.41 -4.69
CA MET A 217 -27.62 -48.11 -4.21
C MET A 217 -26.51 -47.04 -4.09
N LEU A 218 -25.29 -47.42 -3.70
CA LEU A 218 -24.15 -46.51 -3.64
C LEU A 218 -23.68 -46.12 -5.05
N SER A 219 -23.61 -47.07 -5.99
CA SER A 219 -23.28 -46.79 -7.39
C SER A 219 -24.30 -45.84 -8.04
N GLU A 220 -25.60 -46.05 -7.78
CA GLU A 220 -26.67 -45.16 -8.24
C GLU A 220 -26.54 -43.76 -7.60
N ARG A 221 -26.18 -43.67 -6.32
CA ARG A 221 -25.98 -42.39 -5.62
C ARG A 221 -24.75 -41.63 -6.14
N ARG A 222 -23.65 -42.32 -6.45
CA ARG A 222 -22.44 -41.73 -7.08
C ARG A 222 -22.69 -41.25 -8.51
N ALA A 223 -23.61 -41.90 -9.22
CA ALA A 223 -24.01 -41.54 -10.58
C ALA A 223 -25.10 -40.44 -10.64
N ALA A 224 -25.71 -40.09 -9.50
CA ALA A 224 -26.72 -39.02 -9.46
C ALA A 224 -26.05 -37.65 -9.62
N PRO A 225 -26.57 -36.77 -10.52
CA PRO A 225 -26.04 -35.42 -10.69
C PRO A 225 -26.49 -34.54 -9.53
N GLY A 226 -25.77 -34.65 -8.41
CA GLY A 226 -26.04 -33.91 -7.17
C GLY A 226 -24.77 -33.43 -6.44
N LEU A 227 -23.59 -33.81 -6.92
CA LEU A 227 -22.30 -33.29 -6.45
C LEU A 227 -21.41 -33.04 -7.67
N PRO A 228 -20.62 -31.96 -7.69
CA PRO A 228 -19.67 -31.73 -8.77
C PRO A 228 -18.66 -32.87 -8.75
N VAL A 229 -18.70 -33.69 -9.80
CA VAL A 229 -17.58 -34.56 -10.15
C VAL A 229 -16.39 -33.63 -10.39
N ARG A 230 -15.30 -33.94 -9.68
CA ARG A 230 -14.00 -33.26 -9.78
C ARG A 230 -13.58 -33.16 -11.25
N ASP A 231 -13.37 -31.94 -11.73
CA ASP A 231 -12.38 -31.71 -12.78
C ASP A 231 -10.99 -31.70 -12.10
N PRO A 232 -10.04 -32.54 -12.53
CA PRO A 232 -8.68 -32.56 -11.99
C PRO A 232 -7.95 -31.21 -12.10
N GLU A 233 -8.41 -30.30 -12.96
CA GLU A 233 -7.84 -28.96 -13.16
C GLU A 233 -8.25 -27.90 -12.12
N GLU A 234 -9.22 -28.16 -11.25
CA GLU A 234 -9.62 -27.17 -10.23
C GLU A 234 -8.69 -27.15 -9.00
N SER A 235 -7.71 -28.07 -8.96
CA SER A 235 -6.73 -28.20 -7.88
C SER A 235 -5.46 -27.37 -8.10
N ASP A 236 -5.41 -26.53 -9.14
CA ASP A 236 -4.28 -25.63 -9.40
C ASP A 236 -4.24 -24.47 -8.37
N PRO A 237 -3.19 -24.36 -7.53
CA PRO A 237 -3.03 -23.26 -6.58
C PRO A 237 -2.92 -21.88 -7.25
N ASN A 238 -2.68 -21.81 -8.56
CA ASN A 238 -2.46 -20.57 -9.32
C ASN A 238 -3.67 -20.09 -10.13
N ARG A 239 -4.82 -20.77 -10.06
CA ARG A 239 -6.02 -20.30 -10.78
C ARG A 239 -6.64 -19.10 -10.05
N GLN A 240 -6.20 -17.90 -10.42
CA GLN A 240 -6.88 -16.66 -10.06
C GLN A 240 -8.32 -16.73 -10.59
N GLN A 241 -9.28 -16.86 -9.68
CA GLN A 241 -10.67 -16.56 -9.98
C GLN A 241 -10.73 -15.12 -10.52
N PRO A 242 -11.28 -14.86 -11.71
CA PRO A 242 -11.50 -13.50 -12.14
C PRO A 242 -12.42 -12.82 -11.12
N CYS A 243 -11.88 -11.85 -10.39
CA CYS A 243 -12.67 -10.97 -9.54
C CYS A 243 -13.68 -10.27 -10.45
N ASN A 244 -14.95 -10.66 -10.39
CA ASN A 244 -16.02 -9.87 -10.97
C ASN A 244 -16.02 -8.49 -10.28
N PRO A 245 -15.79 -7.39 -11.01
CA PRO A 245 -15.93 -6.07 -10.44
C PRO A 245 -17.43 -5.87 -10.21
N THR A 246 -17.84 -5.92 -8.95
CA THR A 246 -19.18 -5.48 -8.58
C THR A 246 -19.17 -3.96 -8.72
N ASN A 247 -19.69 -3.45 -9.85
CA ASN A 247 -19.91 -2.03 -10.09
C ASN A 247 -20.74 -1.45 -8.94
N TYR A 248 -20.10 -0.63 -8.10
CA TYR A 248 -20.73 0.03 -6.95
C TYR A 248 -20.77 1.56 -7.12
N PHE A 249 -20.82 2.04 -8.37
CA PHE A 249 -21.00 3.46 -8.71
C PHE A 249 -22.12 3.63 -9.73
N GLU A 250 -23.32 3.16 -9.37
CA GLU A 250 -24.59 3.62 -9.95
C GLU A 250 -25.61 3.77 -8.80
N ASP A 251 -25.29 4.62 -7.82
CA ASP A 251 -26.28 5.48 -7.13
C ASP A 251 -25.56 6.33 -6.07
N MET A 252 -25.33 7.60 -6.37
CA MET A 252 -25.26 8.76 -5.46
C MET A 252 -24.98 10.03 -6.27
#